data_AF-A0A494XN07-F1
#
_entry.id   AF-A0A494XN07-F1
#
_cell.length_a   1.000
_cell.length_b   1.000
_cell.length_c   1.000
_cell.angle_alpha   90.00
_cell.angle_beta   90.00
_cell.angle_gamma   90.00
#
_symmetry.space_group_name_H-M   'P 1'
#
loop_
_entity.id
_entity.type
_entity.pdbx_description
1 polymer ?
#
loop_
_entity_poly.entity_id
_entity_poly.type
_entity_poly.pdbx_seq_one_letter_code
_entity_poly.pdbx_strand_id
1 'polypeptide(L)'
;MATAVLIKHPGSGMMKKGYFGFSWTYLFFGWWVPLFRGEVSIAALHLLLTVFTLSLWQFIMAFLYNKQYMTRMLVDKGFVLADSNAKNTEARIKLGIAL
;
A
#
# COMPACT_ATOMS: atom_id res chain seq x y z
N MET A 1 -7.13 9.89 5.99
CA MET A 1 -5.82 10.42 5.54
C MET A 1 -4.81 9.27 5.50
N ALA A 2 -3.63 9.45 4.90
CA ALA A 2 -2.56 8.44 4.92
C ALA A 2 -2.03 8.26 6.35
N THR A 3 -2.21 7.07 6.94
CA THR A 3 -1.68 6.74 8.27
C THR A 3 -0.61 5.68 8.14
N ALA A 4 0.53 5.89 8.80
CA ALA A 4 1.63 4.94 8.77
C ALA A 4 1.48 3.85 9.83
N VAL A 5 1.88 2.64 9.48
CA VAL A 5 1.95 1.48 10.38
C VAL A 5 3.23 0.70 10.13
N LEU A 6 3.92 0.28 11.18
CA LEU A 6 5.08 -0.59 11.05
C LEU A 6 4.66 -2.03 10.73
N ILE A 7 5.39 -2.65 9.80
CA ILE A 7 5.26 -4.07 9.47
C ILE A 7 6.62 -4.75 9.58
N LYS A 8 6.61 -6.03 9.96
CA LYS A 8 7.81 -6.85 10.13
C LYS A 8 7.67 -8.15 9.34
N HIS A 9 8.73 -8.56 8.65
CA HIS A 9 8.81 -9.92 8.13
C HIS A 9 9.33 -10.85 9.24
N PRO A 10 8.57 -11.89 9.66
CA PRO A 10 8.93 -12.70 10.82
C PRO A 10 10.21 -13.51 10.61
N GLY A 11 10.44 -14.05 9.41
CA GLY A 11 11.61 -14.89 9.12
C GLY A 11 12.92 -14.12 9.00
N SER A 12 12.91 -12.90 8.46
CA SER A 12 14.13 -12.09 8.24
C SER A 12 14.32 -10.96 9.24
N GLY A 13 13.30 -10.66 10.05
CA GLY A 13 13.31 -9.50 10.95
C GLY A 13 13.18 -8.14 10.25
N MET A 14 13.04 -8.11 8.92
CA MET A 14 13.00 -6.87 8.15
C MET A 14 11.80 -6.00 8.53
N MET A 15 12.06 -4.77 8.95
CA MET A 15 11.04 -3.78 9.27
C MET A 15 10.77 -2.89 8.05
N LYS A 16 9.50 -2.60 7.77
CA LYS A 16 9.08 -1.64 6.75
C LYS A 16 7.97 -0.75 7.29
N LYS A 17 7.86 0.45 6.72
CA LYS A 17 6.76 1.37 6.97
C LYS A 17 5.68 1.15 5.92
N GLY A 18 4.54 0.63 6.35
CA GLY A 18 3.30 0.54 5.57
C GLY A 18 2.44 1.77 5.74
N TYR A 19 1.44 1.92 4.87
CA TYR A 19 0.46 3.02 4.93
C TYR A 19 -0.94 2.49 4.62
N PHE A 20 -1.95 2.98 5.34
CA PHE A 20 -3.36 2.74 5.05
C PHE A 20 -4.12 4.07 4.91
N GLY A 21 -5.32 4.02 4.32
CA GLY A 21 -6.10 5.21 3.95
C GLY A 21 -5.65 5.84 2.63
N PHE A 22 -6.11 7.07 2.36
CA PHE A 22 -5.83 7.81 1.12
C PHE A 22 -4.33 7.97 0.84
N SER A 23 -3.89 7.76 -0.40
CA SER A 23 -2.49 7.81 -0.82
C SER A 23 -2.17 9.09 -1.59
N TRP A 24 -1.68 10.11 -0.86
CA TRP A 24 -1.24 11.37 -1.45
C TRP A 24 -0.12 11.19 -2.47
N THR A 25 0.86 10.34 -2.16
CA THR A 25 1.96 10.08 -3.10
C THR A 25 1.46 9.45 -4.38
N TYR A 26 0.46 8.56 -4.31
CA TYR A 26 -0.11 7.95 -5.51
C TYR A 26 -0.89 8.98 -6.34
N LEU A 27 -1.65 9.88 -5.71
CA LEU A 27 -2.40 10.91 -6.44
C LEU A 27 -1.50 11.77 -7.35
N PHE A 28 -0.32 12.17 -6.85
CA PHE A 28 0.57 13.09 -7.57
C PHE A 28 1.59 12.39 -8.47
N PHE A 29 1.98 11.15 -8.16
CA PHE A 29 3.06 10.44 -8.85
C PHE A 29 2.61 9.13 -9.53
N GLY A 30 1.37 8.69 -9.35
CA GLY A 30 0.80 7.54 -10.04
C GLY A 30 1.68 6.29 -10.02
N TRP A 31 2.01 5.80 -11.22
CA TRP A 31 2.79 4.58 -11.44
C TRP A 31 4.24 4.64 -10.94
N TRP A 32 4.80 5.83 -10.70
CA TRP A 32 6.12 5.97 -10.08
C TRP A 32 6.14 5.40 -8.64
N VAL A 33 5.01 5.45 -7.94
CA VAL A 33 4.91 4.97 -6.55
C VAL A 33 5.15 3.46 -6.43
N PRO A 34 4.44 2.56 -7.17
CA PRO A 34 4.74 1.14 -7.15
C PRO A 34 6.14 0.83 -7.68
N LEU A 35 6.67 1.62 -8.63
CA LEU A 35 8.03 1.43 -9.13
C LEU A 35 9.07 1.61 -8.00
N PHE A 36 9.02 2.73 -7.27
CA PHE A 36 9.94 2.99 -6.15
C PHE A 36 9.70 2.06 -4.94
N ARG A 37 8.54 1.43 -4.85
CA ARG A 37 8.25 0.39 -3.84
C ARG A 37 8.72 -1.01 -4.26
N GLY A 38 9.32 -1.16 -5.44
CA GLY A 38 9.83 -2.43 -5.94
C GLY A 38 8.74 -3.36 -6.50
N GLU A 39 7.59 -2.83 -6.88
CA GLU A 39 6.48 -3.56 -7.48
C GLU A 39 6.44 -3.34 -9.01
N VAL A 40 7.45 -3.86 -9.71
CA VAL A 40 7.66 -3.57 -11.15
C VAL A 40 6.45 -3.95 -12.03
N SER A 41 5.87 -5.14 -11.84
CA SER A 41 4.70 -5.59 -12.62
C SER A 41 3.48 -4.71 -12.38
N ILE A 42 3.30 -4.25 -11.14
CA ILE A 42 2.20 -3.36 -10.76
C ILE A 42 2.44 -1.97 -11.35
N ALA A 43 3.68 -1.47 -11.31
CA ALA A 43 4.05 -0.22 -11.94
C ALA A 43 3.78 -0.22 -13.45
N ALA A 44 4.13 -1.30 -14.16
CA ALA A 44 3.85 -1.45 -15.59
C ALA A 44 2.33 -1.42 -15.89
N LEU A 45 1.53 -2.15 -15.10
CA LEU A 45 0.06 -2.11 -15.22
C LEU A 45 -0.49 -0.71 -14.97
N HIS A 46 0.01 -0.02 -13.95
CA HIS A 46 -0.47 1.31 -13.57
C HIS A 46 -0.06 2.37 -14.60
N LEU A 47 1.12 2.23 -15.22
CA LEU A 47 1.56 3.04 -16.34
C LEU A 47 0.61 2.86 -17.54
N LEU A 48 0.32 1.61 -17.92
CA LEU A 48 -0.61 1.30 -18.99
C LEU A 48 -1.97 1.96 -18.76
N LEU A 49 -2.57 1.76 -17.58
CA LEU A 49 -3.86 2.37 -17.23
C LEU A 49 -3.79 3.89 -17.20
N THR A 50 -2.68 4.47 -16.75
CA THR A 50 -2.48 5.93 -16.74
C THR A 50 -2.48 6.49 -18.16
N VAL A 51 -1.83 5.84 -19.12
CA VAL A 51 -1.82 6.25 -20.53
C VAL A 51 -3.21 6.14 -21.15
N PHE A 52 -3.90 5.01 -20.98
CA PHE A 52 -5.22 4.79 -21.60
C PHE A 52 -6.36 5.60 -20.97
N THR A 53 -6.24 5.98 -19.69
CA THR A 53 -7.26 6.78 -18.99
C THR A 53 -6.92 8.27 -18.90
N LEU A 54 -5.83 8.71 -19.54
CA LEU A 54 -5.32 10.08 -19.44
C LEU A 54 -5.19 10.53 -17.98
N SER A 55 -4.64 9.67 -17.13
CA SER A 55 -4.47 9.86 -15.69
C SER A 55 -5.75 9.93 -14.83
N LEU A 56 -6.95 9.86 -15.40
CA LEU A 56 -8.19 9.96 -14.62
C LEU A 56 -8.36 8.83 -13.59
N TRP A 57 -7.86 7.63 -13.90
CA TRP A 57 -7.95 6.51 -12.96
C TRP A 57 -7.11 6.74 -11.68
N GLN A 58 -6.12 7.64 -11.73
CA GLN A 58 -5.25 7.91 -10.58
C GLN A 58 -6.03 8.47 -9.39
N PHE A 59 -7.10 9.25 -9.65
CA PHE A 59 -7.98 9.79 -8.61
C PHE A 59 -8.66 8.69 -7.82
N ILE A 60 -9.16 7.66 -8.50
CA ILE A 60 -9.80 6.49 -7.87
C ILE A 60 -8.74 5.69 -7.10
N MET A 61 -7.60 5.45 -7.73
CA MET A 61 -6.55 4.64 -7.14
C MET A 61 -5.87 5.28 -5.93
N ALA A 62 -5.87 6.61 -5.81
CA ALA A 62 -5.39 7.25 -4.60
C ALA A 62 -6.15 6.75 -3.34
N PHE A 63 -7.42 6.34 -3.45
CA PHE A 63 -8.18 5.74 -2.35
C PHE A 63 -7.83 4.26 -2.10
N LEU A 64 -7.47 3.51 -3.15
CA LEU A 64 -7.35 2.05 -3.11
C LEU A 64 -5.91 1.57 -2.95
N TYR A 65 -4.94 2.32 -3.47
CA TYR A 65 -3.57 1.88 -3.68
C TYR A 65 -2.88 1.45 -2.38
N ASN A 66 -3.00 2.24 -1.31
CA ASN A 66 -2.42 1.88 -0.01
C ASN A 66 -2.99 0.57 0.53
N LYS A 67 -4.31 0.36 0.40
CA LYS A 67 -4.94 -0.89 0.84
C LYS A 67 -4.41 -2.08 0.03
N GLN A 68 -4.39 -1.97 -1.30
CA GLN A 68 -3.88 -3.04 -2.17
C GLN A 68 -2.41 -3.36 -1.90
N TYR A 69 -1.56 -2.33 -1.76
CA TYR A 69 -0.16 -2.49 -1.38
C TYR A 69 -0.02 -3.24 -0.06
N MET A 70 -0.75 -2.82 0.97
CA MET A 70 -0.72 -3.47 2.28
C MET A 70 -1.21 -4.92 2.23
N THR A 71 -2.26 -5.21 1.49
CA THR A 71 -2.73 -6.58 1.29
C THR A 71 -1.62 -7.47 0.72
N ARG A 72 -0.91 -7.01 -0.33
CA ARG A 72 0.21 -7.78 -0.91
C ARG A 72 1.37 -7.95 0.06
N MET A 73 1.68 -6.94 0.87
CA MET A 73 2.73 -7.07 1.88
C MET A 73 2.37 -8.13 2.93
N LEU A 74 1.12 -8.12 3.41
CA LEU A 74 0.70 -8.96 4.53
C LEU A 74 0.37 -10.40 4.11
N VAL A 75 -0.27 -10.57 2.94
CA VAL A 75 -0.71 -11.87 2.44
C VAL A 75 0.39 -12.53 1.61
N ASP A 76 0.85 -11.87 0.55
CA ASP A 76 1.76 -12.51 -0.42
C ASP A 76 3.21 -12.53 0.07
N LYS A 77 3.65 -11.45 0.74
CA LYS A 77 5.03 -11.32 1.23
C LYS A 77 5.21 -11.73 2.70
N GLY A 78 4.15 -12.19 3.37
CA GLY A 78 4.20 -12.73 4.73
C GLY A 78 4.61 -11.72 5.82
N PHE A 79 4.45 -10.41 5.59
CA PHE A 79 4.69 -9.42 6.65
C PHE A 79 3.55 -9.46 7.68
N VAL A 80 3.85 -9.05 8.91
CA VAL A 80 2.87 -8.88 9.99
C VAL A 80 2.91 -7.46 10.53
N LEU A 81 1.80 -6.98 11.09
CA LEU A 81 1.74 -5.70 11.78
C LEU A 81 2.64 -5.73 13.03
N ALA A 82 3.44 -4.68 13.22
CA ALA A 82 4.46 -4.61 14.26
C ALA A 82 4.60 -3.21 14.88
N ASP A 83 3.50 -2.44 14.89
CA ASP A 83 3.43 -1.12 15.56
C ASP A 83 2.73 -1.26 16.94
N SER A 84 2.37 -0.14 17.57
CA SER A 84 1.59 -0.16 18.80
C SER A 84 0.24 -0.87 18.64
N ASN A 85 -0.29 -1.44 19.73
CA ASN A 85 -1.58 -2.14 19.71
C ASN A 85 -2.71 -1.28 19.13
N ALA A 86 -2.78 -0.01 19.53
CA ALA A 86 -3.79 0.92 19.03
C ALA A 86 -3.70 1.10 17.50
N LYS A 87 -2.50 1.30 16.95
CA LYS A 87 -2.30 1.46 15.50
C LYS A 87 -2.53 0.16 14.73
N ASN A 88 -2.12 -0.98 15.29
CA ASN A 88 -2.36 -2.27 14.66
C ASN A 88 -3.86 -2.55 14.57
N THR A 89 -4.63 -2.24 15.62
CA THR A 89 -6.10 -2.35 15.60
C THR A 89 -6.72 -1.43 14.55
N GLU A 90 -6.29 -0.16 14.49
CA GLU A 90 -6.78 0.78 13.47
C GLU A 90 -6.47 0.28 12.04
N ALA A 91 -5.24 -0.20 11.82
CA ALA A 91 -4.81 -0.75 10.54
C ALA A 91 -5.65 -1.98 10.15
N ARG A 92 -5.91 -2.91 11.09
CA ARG A 92 -6.77 -4.08 10.85
C ARG A 92 -8.16 -3.68 10.40
N ILE A 93 -8.79 -2.73 11.09
CA ILE A 93 -10.12 -2.21 10.75
C ILE A 93 -10.12 -1.59 9.35
N LYS A 94 -9.15 -0.71 9.04
CA LYS A 94 -9.09 0.00 7.75
C LYS A 94 -8.72 -0.92 6.57
N LEU A 95 -7.93 -1.96 6.82
CA LEU A 95 -7.52 -2.93 5.81
C LEU A 95 -8.53 -4.07 5.65
N GLY A 96 -9.47 -4.24 6.58
CA GLY A 96 -10.46 -5.32 6.58
C GLY A 96 -9.85 -6.68 6.93
N ILE A 97 -8.88 -6.69 7.84
CA ILE A 97 -8.21 -7.89 8.34
C ILE A 97 -8.88 -8.29 9.66
N ALA A 98 -9.00 -9.59 9.93
CA ALA A 98 -9.50 -10.07 11.22
C ALA A 98 -8.71 -9.47 12.40
N LEU A 99 -9.44 -9.16 13.48
CA LEU A 99 -8.90 -8.53 14.70
C LEU A 99 -7.86 -9.41 15.40
#